data_AF-E6Q0T3-F1
#
_entry.id   AF-E6Q0T3-F1
#
_cell.length_a   1.000
_cell.length_b   1.000
_cell.length_c   1.000
_cell.angle_alpha   90.00
_cell.angle_beta   90.00
_cell.angle_gamma   90.00
#
_symmetry.space_group_name_H-M   'P 1'
#
loop_
_entity.id
_entity.type
_entity.pdbx_description
1 polymer ?
#
loop_
_entity_poly.entity_id
_entity_poly.type
_entity_poly.pdbx_seq_one_letter_code
_entity_poly.pdbx_strand_id
1 'polypeptide(L)'
;MFPIDGYVVDERSKAITAIFKKLIIIDSNNLPTASASLAAEILARADVVGPAALAAMMRIPFHAVIFHESLGILPVDEKAHSLLVVSKYPGKLSTCTSRSVSDLRHTLRRYRGKSFPTSKALISAGTNLECYLANNATPDKNFDPWPGDFDAVLFDLNTNEVRSLVEFKTHNRDLPTSAEWLGKYPEDKYRVDVLFALRDAIASCQKTPIELKYVVWGTREYETHRDLIITTVVDRNDLKGNKSVSFLRPTFGQYDANVLAALI
;
A
#
# COMPACT_ATOMS: atom_id res chain seq x y z
N MET A 1 -9.62 5.53 -8.70
CA MET A 1 -9.15 4.99 -7.40
C MET A 1 -8.03 4.01 -7.67
N PHE A 2 -6.96 4.03 -6.89
CA PHE A 2 -5.87 3.06 -7.03
C PHE A 2 -5.28 2.71 -5.65
N PRO A 3 -4.74 1.49 -5.45
CA PRO A 3 -4.04 1.14 -4.22
C PRO A 3 -2.61 1.69 -4.21
N ILE A 4 -2.04 1.86 -3.02
CA ILE A 4 -0.60 2.05 -2.83
C ILE A 4 -0.05 0.77 -2.23
N ASP A 5 0.73 0.04 -3.02
CA ASP A 5 1.31 -1.23 -2.57
C ASP A 5 2.41 -1.03 -1.52
N GLY A 6 3.05 0.16 -1.50
CA GLY A 6 4.16 0.48 -0.62
C GLY A 6 4.47 1.98 -0.57
N TYR A 7 4.61 2.55 0.63
CA TYR A 7 5.19 3.88 0.84
C TYR A 7 6.13 3.90 2.06
N VAL A 8 7.22 4.65 1.93
CA VAL A 8 8.26 4.70 2.97
C VAL A 8 8.15 6.00 3.74
N VAL A 9 8.06 5.89 5.07
CA VAL A 9 8.25 6.99 6.01
C VAL A 9 9.69 6.95 6.52
N ASP A 10 10.44 8.03 6.37
CA ASP A 10 11.77 8.15 6.95
C ASP A 10 11.69 8.34 8.47
N GLU A 11 12.50 7.59 9.21
CA GLU A 11 12.43 7.59 10.67
C GLU A 11 12.77 8.95 11.28
N ARG A 12 13.69 9.71 10.67
CA ARG A 12 14.24 10.93 11.26
C ARG A 12 13.37 12.13 10.96
N SER A 13 13.02 12.31 9.69
CA SER A 13 12.23 13.44 9.20
C SER A 13 10.73 13.22 9.33
N LYS A 14 10.28 11.96 9.51
CA LYS A 14 8.88 11.55 9.44
C LYS A 14 8.22 11.88 8.09
N ALA A 15 9.01 12.21 7.06
CA ALA A 15 8.53 12.50 5.73
C ALA A 15 8.31 11.22 4.93
N ILE A 16 7.36 11.26 4.00
CA ILE A 16 7.22 10.23 2.97
C ILE A 16 8.35 10.43 1.97
N THR A 17 9.12 9.39 1.69
CA THR A 17 10.34 9.50 0.86
C THR A 17 10.28 8.74 -0.45
N ALA A 18 9.36 7.79 -0.60
CA ALA A 18 9.21 7.00 -1.81
C ALA A 18 7.88 6.26 -1.85
N ILE A 19 7.39 6.00 -3.06
CA ILE A 19 6.26 5.10 -3.34
C ILE A 19 6.75 3.90 -4.14
N PHE A 20 6.23 2.73 -3.81
CA PHE A 20 6.55 1.44 -4.42
C PHE A 20 5.29 0.76 -4.95
N LYS A 21 5.42 0.11 -6.11
CA LYS A 21 4.44 -0.82 -6.70
C LYS A 21 5.04 -2.22 -6.78
N LYS A 22 4.29 -3.24 -6.37
CA LYS A 22 4.66 -4.66 -6.50
C LYS A 22 4.04 -5.19 -7.79
N LEU A 23 4.85 -5.81 -8.66
CA LEU A 23 4.38 -6.41 -9.90
C LEU A 23 4.91 -7.84 -9.99
N ILE A 24 4.02 -8.81 -10.22
CA ILE A 24 4.35 -10.23 -10.25
C ILE A 24 4.37 -10.72 -11.68
N ILE A 25 5.41 -11.47 -12.05
CA ILE A 25 5.45 -12.28 -13.25
C ILE A 25 5.00 -13.70 -12.87
N ILE A 26 3.90 -14.12 -13.48
CA ILE A 26 3.38 -15.48 -13.41
C ILE A 26 3.75 -16.16 -14.73
N ASP A 27 4.93 -16.77 -14.80
CA ASP A 27 5.33 -17.62 -15.93
C ASP A 27 5.82 -18.97 -15.38
N SER A 28 5.37 -20.05 -16.00
CA SER A 28 5.59 -21.42 -15.53
C SER A 28 6.89 -22.04 -16.06
N ASN A 29 7.55 -21.47 -17.07
CA ASN A 29 8.52 -22.25 -17.85
C ASN A 29 9.94 -21.71 -17.97
N ASN A 30 10.24 -20.46 -17.59
CA ASN A 30 11.63 -19.96 -17.44
C ASN A 30 11.61 -18.63 -16.68
N LEU A 31 12.57 -18.40 -15.78
CA LEU A 31 12.81 -17.05 -15.24
C LEU A 31 13.16 -16.14 -16.43
N PRO A 32 12.29 -15.21 -16.86
CA PRO A 32 12.63 -14.39 -18.00
C PRO A 32 13.85 -13.55 -17.64
N THR A 33 14.79 -13.44 -18.58
CA THR A 33 15.91 -12.52 -18.39
C THR A 33 15.33 -11.11 -18.30
N ALA A 34 15.51 -10.51 -17.13
CA ALA A 34 15.15 -9.14 -16.83
C ALA A 34 15.57 -8.18 -17.96
N SER A 35 14.61 -7.69 -18.75
CA SER A 35 14.85 -6.81 -19.90
C SER A 35 13.99 -5.55 -19.85
N ALA A 36 14.44 -4.49 -20.51
CA ALA A 36 13.68 -3.24 -20.59
C ALA A 36 12.36 -3.41 -21.36
N SER A 37 12.32 -4.30 -22.37
CA SER A 37 11.10 -4.59 -23.14
C SER A 37 10.06 -5.30 -22.29
N LEU A 38 10.44 -6.33 -21.54
CA LEU A 38 9.55 -7.02 -20.61
C LEU A 38 9.03 -6.07 -19.52
N ALA A 39 9.91 -5.23 -18.97
CA ALA A 39 9.50 -4.22 -18.00
C ALA A 39 8.45 -3.26 -18.59
N ALA A 40 8.68 -2.77 -19.81
CA ALA A 40 7.73 -1.87 -20.48
C ALA A 40 6.38 -2.55 -20.74
N GLU A 41 6.37 -3.82 -21.16
CA GLU A 41 5.13 -4.59 -21.36
C GLU A 41 4.33 -4.76 -20.06
N ILE A 42 5.02 -5.11 -18.97
CA ILE A 42 4.37 -5.29 -17.66
C ILE A 42 3.81 -3.95 -17.17
N LEU A 43 4.58 -2.87 -17.26
CA LEU A 43 4.12 -1.54 -16.84
C LEU A 43 2.94 -1.05 -17.68
N ALA A 44 2.88 -1.38 -18.97
CA ALA A 44 1.78 -0.99 -19.85
C ALA A 44 0.46 -1.68 -19.48
N ARG A 45 0.51 -2.84 -18.80
CA ARG A 45 -0.67 -3.57 -18.34
C ARG A 45 -0.99 -3.34 -16.85
N ALA A 46 -0.06 -2.76 -16.11
CA ALA A 46 -0.19 -2.56 -14.68
C ALA A 46 -0.84 -1.20 -14.33
N ASP A 47 -1.59 -1.16 -13.24
CA ASP A 47 -2.07 0.09 -12.66
C ASP A 47 -0.93 0.82 -11.93
N VAL A 48 -0.13 1.55 -12.71
CA VAL A 48 1.03 2.33 -12.22
C VAL A 48 0.84 3.83 -12.38
N VAL A 49 -0.15 4.27 -13.17
CA VAL A 49 -0.36 5.69 -13.49
C VAL A 49 -0.70 6.48 -12.24
N GLY A 50 -1.66 5.98 -11.45
CA GLY A 50 -2.09 6.62 -10.21
C GLY A 50 -0.96 6.77 -9.18
N PRO A 51 -0.32 5.67 -8.74
CA PRO A 51 0.80 5.73 -7.80
C PRO A 51 1.97 6.61 -8.29
N ALA A 52 2.28 6.59 -9.59
CA ALA A 52 3.33 7.43 -10.16
C ALA A 52 2.93 8.93 -10.20
N ALA A 53 1.66 9.24 -10.48
CA ALA A 53 1.15 10.62 -10.43
C ALA A 53 1.19 11.17 -9.00
N LEU A 54 0.80 10.35 -8.01
CA LEU A 54 0.91 10.68 -6.60
C LEU A 54 2.36 10.98 -6.19
N ALA A 55 3.30 10.11 -6.56
CA ALA A 55 4.72 10.32 -6.28
C ALA A 55 5.26 11.61 -6.91
N ALA A 56 4.86 11.89 -8.18
CA ALA A 56 5.25 13.10 -8.88
C ALA A 56 4.71 14.36 -8.21
N MET A 57 3.44 14.37 -7.79
CA MET A 57 2.83 15.47 -7.02
C MET A 57 3.61 15.72 -5.73
N MET A 58 3.96 14.65 -5.01
CA MET A 58 4.73 14.73 -3.76
C MET A 58 6.21 15.02 -3.96
N ARG A 59 6.70 15.04 -5.21
CA ARG A 59 8.12 15.20 -5.59
C ARG A 59 9.03 14.15 -4.95
N ILE A 60 8.54 12.92 -4.85
CA ILE A 60 9.27 11.77 -4.35
C ILE A 60 9.43 10.71 -5.45
N PRO A 61 10.44 9.84 -5.36
CA PRO A 61 10.63 8.78 -6.34
C PRO A 61 9.52 7.71 -6.28
N PHE A 62 9.12 7.26 -7.46
CA PHE A 62 8.28 6.08 -7.67
C PHE A 62 9.10 4.90 -8.18
N HIS A 63 8.90 3.74 -7.56
CA HIS A 63 9.57 2.48 -7.89
C HIS A 63 8.54 1.41 -8.22
N ALA A 64 8.62 0.81 -9.40
CA ALA A 64 7.93 -0.45 -9.67
C ALA A 64 8.93 -1.60 -9.51
N VAL A 65 8.59 -2.55 -8.65
CA VAL A 65 9.40 -3.72 -8.34
C VAL A 65 8.73 -4.92 -8.99
N ILE A 66 9.33 -5.41 -10.06
CA ILE A 66 8.84 -6.59 -10.78
C ILE A 66 9.63 -7.81 -10.31
N PHE A 67 8.95 -8.87 -9.92
CA PHE A 67 9.57 -10.12 -9.47
C PHE A 67 8.77 -11.34 -9.91
N HIS A 68 9.39 -12.52 -9.83
CA HIS A 68 8.77 -13.78 -10.19
C HIS A 68 7.97 -14.38 -9.02
N GLU A 69 6.83 -14.99 -9.27
CA GLU A 69 5.96 -15.55 -8.22
C GLU A 69 6.66 -16.62 -7.35
N SER A 70 7.56 -17.41 -7.95
CA SER A 70 8.32 -18.46 -7.26
C SER A 70 9.37 -17.96 -6.25
N LEU A 71 9.55 -16.64 -6.11
CA LEU A 71 10.47 -16.02 -5.16
C LEU A 71 10.06 -16.40 -3.73
N GLY A 72 10.79 -17.34 -3.10
CA GLY A 72 10.49 -17.88 -1.77
C GLY A 72 10.24 -19.40 -1.71
N ILE A 73 10.08 -20.08 -2.86
CA ILE A 73 9.97 -21.55 -2.95
C ILE A 73 11.34 -22.18 -3.26
N LEU A 74 12.20 -21.49 -4.01
CA LEU A 74 13.57 -21.91 -4.28
C LEU A 74 14.49 -21.44 -3.15
N PRO A 75 15.63 -22.13 -2.88
CA PRO A 75 16.72 -21.52 -2.12
C PRO A 75 17.01 -20.21 -2.82
N VAL A 76 16.68 -19.09 -2.17
CA VAL A 76 16.77 -17.77 -2.78
C VAL A 76 18.26 -17.47 -2.88
N ASP A 77 18.89 -17.99 -3.94
CA ASP A 77 20.17 -17.53 -4.40
C ASP A 77 19.99 -16.02 -4.57
N GLU A 78 20.93 -15.23 -4.06
CA GLU A 78 20.86 -13.75 -4.06
C GLU A 78 20.64 -13.16 -5.46
N LYS A 79 20.68 -14.00 -6.50
CA LYS A 79 20.35 -13.78 -7.91
C LYS A 79 18.85 -13.71 -8.22
N ALA A 80 17.96 -13.59 -7.23
CA ALA A 80 16.59 -13.23 -7.51
C ALA A 80 16.53 -11.86 -8.23
N HIS A 81 16.31 -11.90 -9.55
CA HIS A 81 16.26 -10.74 -10.41
C HIS A 81 14.96 -9.98 -10.19
N SER A 82 14.95 -9.06 -9.22
CA SER A 82 13.95 -8.01 -9.20
C SER A 82 14.32 -6.97 -10.25
N LEU A 83 13.41 -6.59 -11.12
CA LEU A 83 13.60 -5.39 -11.94
C LEU A 83 13.13 -4.20 -11.11
N LEU A 84 14.08 -3.34 -10.74
CA LEU A 84 13.75 -2.03 -10.23
C LEU A 84 13.54 -1.10 -11.41
N VAL A 85 12.28 -0.73 -11.62
CA VAL A 85 11.90 0.31 -12.56
C VAL A 85 11.73 1.60 -11.78
N VAL A 86 12.51 2.62 -12.13
CA VAL A 86 12.25 3.99 -11.68
C VAL A 86 11.44 4.67 -12.77
N SER A 87 10.29 5.22 -12.40
CA SER A 87 9.50 6.09 -13.28
C SER A 87 9.66 7.52 -12.79
N LYS A 88 10.36 8.36 -13.56
CA LYS A 88 10.46 9.81 -13.27
C LYS A 88 9.15 10.54 -13.60
N TYR A 89 8.32 9.95 -14.46
CA TYR A 89 7.02 10.48 -14.89
C TYR A 89 5.97 9.36 -14.91
N PRO A 90 4.67 9.66 -14.74
CA PRO A 90 3.61 8.65 -14.83
C PRO A 90 3.67 7.87 -16.14
N GLY A 91 3.72 6.54 -16.06
CA GLY A 91 3.67 5.65 -17.23
C GLY A 91 4.89 5.63 -18.16
N LYS A 92 5.97 6.37 -17.87
CA LYS A 92 7.18 6.38 -18.72
C LYS A 92 8.39 5.81 -17.98
N LEU A 93 8.82 4.63 -18.43
CA LEU A 93 10.06 3.98 -18.00
C LEU A 93 11.23 4.96 -18.14
N SER A 94 11.86 5.33 -17.02
CA SER A 94 13.06 6.18 -17.05
C SER A 94 14.34 5.37 -16.94
N THR A 95 14.34 4.33 -16.11
CA THR A 95 15.43 3.37 -15.95
C THR A 95 14.87 2.00 -15.57
N CYS A 96 15.48 0.96 -16.12
CA CYS A 96 15.22 -0.43 -15.77
C CYS A 96 16.56 -1.04 -15.34
N THR A 97 16.63 -1.63 -14.14
CA THR A 97 17.86 -2.25 -13.66
C THR A 97 17.53 -3.55 -12.94
N SER A 98 18.25 -4.62 -13.30
CA SER A 98 18.21 -5.88 -12.56
C SER A 98 18.90 -5.69 -11.21
N ARG A 99 18.21 -6.05 -10.13
CA ARG A 99 18.60 -5.87 -8.74
C ARG A 99 18.34 -7.14 -7.96
N SER A 100 19.26 -7.48 -7.07
CA SER A 100 19.05 -8.56 -6.10
C SER A 100 18.02 -8.17 -5.04
N VAL A 101 17.50 -9.15 -4.30
CA VAL A 101 16.67 -8.87 -3.11
C VAL A 101 17.48 -8.10 -2.04
N SER A 102 18.80 -8.31 -1.96
CA SER A 102 19.68 -7.55 -1.07
C SER A 102 19.73 -6.06 -1.45
N ASP A 103 19.82 -5.75 -2.75
CA ASP A 103 19.73 -4.38 -3.25
C ASP A 103 18.39 -3.72 -2.93
N LEU A 104 17.29 -4.47 -3.03
CA LEU A 104 15.96 -3.98 -2.65
C LEU A 104 15.92 -3.64 -1.15
N ARG A 105 16.42 -4.52 -0.27
CA ARG A 105 16.51 -4.25 1.18
C ARG A 105 17.31 -3.00 1.46
N HIS A 106 18.47 -2.85 0.82
CA HIS A 106 19.30 -1.66 0.95
C HIS A 106 18.54 -0.40 0.49
N THR A 107 17.80 -0.49 -0.62
CA THR A 107 16.98 0.60 -1.14
C THR A 107 15.88 1.00 -0.15
N LEU A 108 15.14 0.03 0.39
CA LEU A 108 14.11 0.28 1.41
C LEU A 108 14.70 0.91 2.67
N ARG A 109 15.82 0.36 3.17
CA ARG A 109 16.56 0.88 4.33
C ARG A 109 17.02 2.32 4.11
N ARG A 110 17.53 2.63 2.91
CA ARG A 110 17.99 3.98 2.55
C ARG A 110 16.85 5.00 2.59
N TYR A 111 15.68 4.67 2.04
CA TYR A 111 14.52 5.56 2.10
C TYR A 111 13.96 5.70 3.51
N ARG A 112 13.98 4.62 4.30
CA ARG A 112 13.43 4.59 5.66
C ARG A 112 14.36 5.21 6.70
N GLY A 113 15.66 5.27 6.42
CA GLY A 113 16.69 5.72 7.36
C GLY A 113 16.96 4.75 8.52
N LYS A 114 16.35 3.55 8.53
CA LYS A 114 16.54 2.51 9.55
C LYS A 114 16.22 1.11 9.03
N SER A 115 16.73 0.12 9.75
CA SER A 115 16.21 -1.25 9.75
C SER A 115 15.53 -1.55 11.09
N PHE A 116 14.81 -2.67 11.14
CA PHE A 116 14.12 -3.09 12.35
C PHE A 116 14.86 -4.24 13.03
N PRO A 117 15.03 -4.21 14.36
CA PRO A 117 15.62 -5.34 15.08
C PRO A 117 14.69 -6.55 15.11
N THR A 118 13.39 -6.33 14.92
CA THR A 118 12.35 -7.36 14.86
C THR A 118 11.35 -7.01 13.76
N SER A 119 10.75 -8.04 13.16
CA SER A 119 9.66 -7.90 12.22
C SER A 119 8.57 -8.91 12.59
N LYS A 120 7.29 -8.53 12.42
CA LYS A 120 6.19 -9.47 12.56
C LYS A 120 6.33 -10.52 11.47
N ALA A 121 6.45 -11.78 11.86
CA ALA A 121 6.51 -12.88 10.90
C ALA A 121 5.19 -12.94 10.12
N LEU A 122 5.29 -13.03 8.79
CA LEU A 122 4.16 -13.13 7.88
C LEU A 122 4.02 -14.57 7.39
N ILE A 123 2.86 -15.16 7.66
CA ILE A 123 2.49 -16.49 7.13
C ILE A 123 1.90 -16.35 5.73
N SER A 124 1.19 -15.25 5.46
CA SER A 124 0.64 -14.88 4.17
C SER A 124 0.69 -13.37 3.99
N ALA A 125 0.82 -12.94 2.72
CA ALA A 125 0.82 -11.56 2.28
C ALA A 125 0.33 -11.50 0.83
N GLY A 126 0.20 -10.31 0.26
CA GLY A 126 -0.16 -10.15 -1.16
C GLY A 126 0.88 -10.77 -2.10
N THR A 127 2.12 -10.96 -1.63
CA THR A 127 3.22 -11.50 -2.42
C THR A 127 4.21 -12.32 -1.57
N ASN A 128 4.87 -13.31 -2.17
CA ASN A 128 5.91 -14.08 -1.48
C ASN A 128 7.14 -13.23 -1.13
N LEU A 129 7.40 -12.15 -1.88
CA LEU A 129 8.46 -11.18 -1.58
C LEU A 129 8.25 -10.53 -0.21
N GLU A 130 7.02 -10.16 0.14
CA GLU A 130 6.71 -9.56 1.45
C GLU A 130 6.99 -10.53 2.60
N CYS A 131 6.53 -11.78 2.46
CA CYS A 131 6.83 -12.84 3.42
C CYS A 131 8.34 -13.04 3.54
N TYR A 132 9.07 -13.08 2.42
CA TYR A 132 10.52 -13.22 2.43
C TYR A 132 11.21 -12.06 3.17
N LEU A 133 10.85 -10.81 2.86
CA LEU A 133 11.44 -9.62 3.48
C LEU A 133 11.13 -9.52 4.99
N ALA A 134 9.92 -9.92 5.40
CA ALA A 134 9.50 -9.88 6.80
C ALA A 134 10.11 -10.99 7.67
N ASN A 135 10.36 -12.17 7.09
CA ASN A 135 10.77 -13.36 7.83
C ASN A 135 12.28 -13.62 7.82
N ASN A 136 13.01 -13.11 6.82
CA ASN A 136 14.43 -13.38 6.68
C ASN A 136 15.25 -12.18 7.13
N ALA A 137 16.01 -12.32 8.21
CA ALA A 137 16.93 -11.30 8.67
C ALA A 137 18.04 -11.03 7.63
N THR A 138 18.65 -9.85 7.71
CA THR A 138 19.91 -9.50 7.04
C THR A 138 21.11 -10.06 7.84
N PRO A 139 22.34 -10.06 7.29
CA PRO A 139 23.51 -10.56 8.01
C PRO A 139 23.77 -9.88 9.36
N ASP A 140 23.37 -8.62 9.53
CA ASP A 140 23.39 -7.84 10.76
C ASP A 140 22.21 -8.13 11.72
N LYS A 141 21.45 -9.23 11.50
CA LYS A 141 20.28 -9.66 12.29
C LYS A 141 19.14 -8.64 12.36
N ASN A 142 19.05 -7.78 11.35
CA ASN A 142 17.96 -6.82 11.21
C ASN A 142 16.96 -7.27 10.13
N PHE A 143 15.82 -6.59 10.05
CA PHE A 143 14.76 -6.86 9.09
C PHE A 143 14.44 -5.59 8.32
N ASP A 144 14.16 -5.76 7.03
CA ASP A 144 13.77 -4.70 6.11
C ASP A 144 12.47 -5.15 5.39
N PRO A 145 11.34 -5.25 6.12
CA PRO A 145 10.06 -5.67 5.56
C PRO A 145 9.62 -4.69 4.47
N TRP A 146 8.69 -5.15 3.63
CA TRP A 146 8.05 -4.29 2.66
C TRP A 146 7.40 -3.06 3.33
N PRO A 147 7.46 -1.86 2.71
CA PRO A 147 6.87 -0.64 3.26
C PRO A 147 5.35 -0.72 3.47
N GLY A 148 4.80 0.26 4.18
CA GLY A 148 3.36 0.32 4.46
C GLY A 148 2.53 0.43 3.18
N ASP A 149 1.32 -0.10 3.21
CA ASP A 149 0.37 -0.09 2.10
C ASP A 149 -0.83 0.80 2.43
N PHE A 150 -1.59 1.13 1.39
CA PHE A 150 -2.84 1.86 1.48
C PHE A 150 -3.84 1.25 0.51
N ASP A 151 -5.02 0.88 0.99
CA ASP A 151 -5.94 0.10 0.17
C ASP A 151 -6.46 0.90 -1.04
N ALA A 152 -6.76 2.19 -0.86
CA ALA A 152 -7.25 3.02 -1.95
C ALA A 152 -6.95 4.52 -1.77
N VAL A 153 -6.62 5.16 -2.90
CA VAL A 153 -6.50 6.60 -3.06
C VAL A 153 -7.56 7.06 -4.05
N LEU A 154 -8.43 7.98 -3.63
CA LEU A 154 -9.34 8.69 -4.52
C LEU A 154 -8.63 9.90 -5.11
N PHE A 155 -8.15 9.72 -6.33
CA PHE A 155 -7.42 10.73 -7.08
C PHE A 155 -8.27 11.27 -8.22
N ASP A 156 -8.40 12.59 -8.27
CA ASP A 156 -9.05 13.30 -9.36
C ASP A 156 -8.04 13.55 -10.48
N LEU A 157 -8.17 12.83 -11.58
CA LEU A 157 -7.26 12.93 -12.73
C LEU A 157 -7.37 14.29 -13.45
N ASN A 158 -8.48 15.02 -13.30
CA ASN A 158 -8.65 16.32 -13.95
C ASN A 158 -7.91 17.41 -13.18
N THR A 159 -7.94 17.36 -11.84
CA THR A 159 -7.26 18.35 -10.98
C THR A 159 -5.88 17.90 -10.53
N ASN A 160 -5.52 16.63 -10.73
CA ASN A 160 -4.33 15.98 -10.16
C ASN A 160 -4.27 16.09 -8.62
N GLU A 161 -5.43 16.04 -7.95
CA GLU A 161 -5.53 16.14 -6.50
C GLU A 161 -6.01 14.84 -5.88
N VAL A 162 -5.56 14.56 -4.66
CA VAL A 162 -6.14 13.50 -3.84
C VAL A 162 -7.32 14.08 -3.07
N ARG A 163 -8.49 13.47 -3.27
CA ARG A 163 -9.74 13.81 -2.57
C ARG A 163 -9.80 13.14 -1.20
N SER A 164 -9.53 11.84 -1.16
CA SER A 164 -9.54 11.07 0.08
C SER A 164 -8.63 9.85 -0.01
N LEU A 165 -8.25 9.38 1.16
CA LEU A 165 -7.59 8.11 1.36
C LEU A 165 -8.60 7.14 1.96
N VAL A 166 -8.69 5.92 1.45
CA VAL A 166 -9.66 4.90 1.88
C VAL A 166 -8.93 3.68 2.41
N GLU A 167 -9.21 3.35 3.66
CA GLU A 167 -8.69 2.18 4.37
C GLU A 167 -9.85 1.24 4.67
N PHE A 168 -9.74 0.00 4.22
CA PHE A 168 -10.77 -1.01 4.40
C PHE A 168 -10.45 -1.95 5.57
N LYS A 169 -11.49 -2.30 6.33
CA LYS A 169 -11.40 -3.25 7.43
C LYS A 169 -12.52 -4.27 7.39
N THR A 170 -12.09 -5.51 7.32
CA THR A 170 -12.98 -6.65 7.53
C THR A 170 -13.26 -6.84 9.03
N HIS A 171 -14.53 -6.84 9.42
CA HIS A 171 -15.00 -7.16 10.76
C HIS A 171 -15.43 -8.62 10.87
N ASN A 172 -14.78 -9.36 11.78
CA ASN A 172 -14.93 -10.81 11.91
C ASN A 172 -15.41 -11.26 13.31
N ARG A 173 -15.54 -10.33 14.26
CA ARG A 173 -15.98 -10.65 15.62
C ARG A 173 -17.49 -10.65 15.70
N ASP A 174 -18.06 -11.44 16.60
CA ASP A 174 -19.51 -11.50 16.82
C ASP A 174 -20.03 -10.27 17.59
N LEU A 175 -19.91 -9.11 16.95
CA LEU A 175 -20.34 -7.80 17.44
C LEU A 175 -20.86 -7.00 16.24
N PRO A 176 -21.71 -5.97 16.44
CA PRO A 176 -22.13 -5.08 15.36
C PRO A 176 -20.92 -4.46 14.62
N THR A 177 -21.01 -4.28 13.29
CA THR A 177 -19.99 -3.55 12.50
C THR A 177 -19.70 -2.15 13.09
N SER A 178 -20.71 -1.51 13.68
CA SER A 178 -20.60 -0.20 14.33
C SER A 178 -19.72 -0.16 15.57
N ALA A 179 -19.33 -1.32 16.10
CA ALA A 179 -18.38 -1.42 17.20
C ALA A 179 -16.92 -1.38 16.73
N GLU A 180 -16.63 -1.22 15.43
CA GLU A 180 -15.26 -1.07 14.92
C GLU A 180 -14.95 0.41 14.63
N TRP A 181 -13.71 0.81 14.90
CA TRP A 181 -13.19 2.13 14.59
C TRP A 181 -11.67 2.07 14.42
N LEU A 182 -11.09 3.08 13.77
CA LEU A 182 -9.66 3.14 13.53
C LEU A 182 -8.88 3.25 14.86
N GLY A 183 -7.80 2.49 15.02
CA GLY A 183 -7.00 2.52 16.25
C GLY A 183 -7.69 1.93 17.49
N LYS A 184 -8.77 1.16 17.31
CA LYS A 184 -9.42 0.40 18.39
C LYS A 184 -8.45 -0.51 19.14
N TYR A 185 -7.46 -1.06 18.44
CA TYR A 185 -6.48 -1.99 19.00
C TYR A 185 -5.16 -1.26 19.28
N PRO A 186 -4.56 -1.39 20.48
CA PRO A 186 -3.30 -0.72 20.83
C PRO A 186 -2.15 -1.00 19.85
N GLU A 187 -2.12 -2.21 19.29
CA GLU A 187 -1.15 -2.64 18.28
C GLU A 187 -1.26 -1.89 16.94
N ASP A 188 -2.41 -1.26 16.66
CA ASP A 188 -2.63 -0.51 15.43
C ASP A 188 -2.03 0.89 15.48
N LYS A 189 -1.52 1.35 16.63
CA LYS A 189 -0.99 2.73 16.77
C LYS A 189 0.03 3.08 15.67
N TYR A 190 0.98 2.19 15.40
CA TYR A 190 1.98 2.43 14.36
C TYR A 190 1.36 2.47 12.96
N ARG A 191 0.38 1.60 12.67
CA ARG A 191 -0.37 1.63 11.40
C ARG A 191 -1.07 2.97 11.24
N VAL A 192 -1.81 3.42 12.27
CA VAL A 192 -2.49 4.72 12.26
C VAL A 192 -1.49 5.85 12.01
N ASP A 193 -0.36 5.89 12.73
CA ASP A 193 0.65 6.94 12.55
C ASP A 193 1.18 6.99 11.11
N VAL A 194 1.38 5.83 10.48
CA VAL A 194 1.88 5.71 9.11
C VAL A 194 0.81 6.14 8.08
N LEU A 195 -0.48 5.78 8.28
CA LEU A 195 -1.59 6.25 7.45
C LEU A 195 -1.71 7.79 7.47
N PHE A 196 -1.63 8.38 8.67
CA PHE A 196 -1.68 9.83 8.85
C PHE A 196 -0.45 10.53 8.27
N ALA A 197 0.73 9.93 8.33
CA ALA A 197 1.94 10.49 7.71
C ALA A 197 1.77 10.67 6.19
N LEU A 198 1.18 9.67 5.51
CA LEU A 198 0.91 9.79 4.09
C LEU A 198 -0.14 10.88 3.81
N ARG A 199 -1.27 10.85 4.54
CA ARG A 199 -2.34 11.85 4.41
C ARG A 199 -1.81 13.28 4.55
N ASP A 200 -1.05 13.54 5.62
CA ASP A 200 -0.53 14.87 5.95
C ASP A 200 0.50 15.34 4.92
N ALA A 201 1.35 14.42 4.42
CA ALA A 201 2.31 14.73 3.37
C ALA A 201 1.61 15.13 2.07
N ILE A 202 0.57 14.41 1.66
CA ILE A 202 -0.21 14.74 0.46
C ILE A 202 -0.93 16.08 0.66
N ALA A 203 -1.61 16.28 1.80
CA ALA A 203 -2.34 17.50 2.10
C ALA A 203 -1.43 18.74 2.07
N SER A 204 -0.20 18.60 2.60
CA SER A 204 0.83 19.65 2.54
C SER A 204 1.25 19.99 1.10
N CYS A 205 1.44 18.98 0.24
CA CYS A 205 1.81 19.19 -1.16
C CYS A 205 0.73 19.91 -1.97
N GLN A 206 -0.54 19.54 -1.79
CA GLN A 206 -1.66 20.14 -2.53
C GLN A 206 -2.28 21.36 -1.83
N LYS A 207 -1.88 21.66 -0.60
CA LYS A 207 -2.41 22.75 0.25
C LYS A 207 -3.92 22.67 0.53
N THR A 208 -4.47 21.45 0.45
CA THR A 208 -5.89 21.16 0.68
C THR A 208 -6.00 19.98 1.64
N PRO A 209 -6.84 20.07 2.69
CA PRO A 209 -7.08 18.95 3.59
C PRO A 209 -7.54 17.69 2.85
N ILE A 210 -7.17 16.53 3.38
CA ILE A 210 -7.56 15.23 2.83
C ILE A 210 -8.24 14.44 3.92
N GLU A 211 -9.35 13.81 3.57
CA GLU A 211 -10.08 12.95 4.48
C GLU A 211 -9.53 11.52 4.44
N LEU A 212 -9.45 10.91 5.62
CA LEU A 212 -9.26 9.46 5.75
C LEU A 212 -10.63 8.80 5.93
N LYS A 213 -11.05 8.02 4.95
CA LYS A 213 -12.26 7.20 5.01
C LYS A 213 -11.89 5.82 5.54
N TYR A 214 -12.38 5.49 6.74
CA TYR A 214 -12.25 4.15 7.30
C TYR A 214 -13.54 3.37 7.01
N VAL A 215 -13.44 2.37 6.16
CA VAL A 215 -14.60 1.60 5.67
C VAL A 215 -14.57 0.22 6.32
N VAL A 216 -15.62 -0.11 7.07
CA VAL A 216 -15.75 -1.39 7.77
C VAL A 216 -16.93 -2.17 7.19
N TRP A 217 -16.72 -3.45 6.90
CA TRP A 217 -17.80 -4.38 6.56
C TRP A 217 -17.69 -5.68 7.35
N GLY A 218 -18.84 -6.31 7.61
CA GLY A 218 -18.90 -7.64 8.22
C GLY A 218 -18.80 -8.78 7.21
N THR A 219 -18.21 -9.91 7.60
CA THR A 219 -18.07 -11.12 6.74
C THR A 219 -19.20 -12.13 6.82
N ARG A 220 -20.18 -11.92 7.70
CA ARG A 220 -21.20 -12.92 8.03
C ARG A 220 -22.59 -12.41 7.65
N GLU A 221 -23.50 -13.31 7.35
CA GLU A 221 -24.91 -13.03 6.99
C GLU A 221 -25.81 -12.85 8.24
N TYR A 222 -25.25 -12.40 9.36
CA TYR A 222 -26.01 -12.14 10.59
C TYR A 222 -26.37 -10.66 10.69
N GLU A 223 -27.42 -10.36 11.45
CA GLU A 223 -27.94 -8.99 11.63
C GLU A 223 -26.85 -7.99 12.04
N THR A 224 -25.89 -8.42 12.88
CA THR A 224 -24.76 -7.62 13.36
C THR A 224 -23.74 -7.26 12.27
N HIS A 225 -23.73 -7.95 11.13
CA HIS A 225 -22.76 -7.78 10.04
C HIS A 225 -23.40 -7.27 8.73
N ARG A 226 -24.69 -6.92 8.77
CA ARG A 226 -25.46 -6.47 7.59
C ARG A 226 -25.00 -5.14 7.03
N ASP A 227 -24.36 -4.33 7.86
CA ASP A 227 -24.01 -2.97 7.51
C ASP A 227 -22.57 -2.84 7.04
N LEU A 228 -22.39 -1.96 6.05
CA LEU A 228 -21.13 -1.33 5.69
C LEU A 228 -21.12 0.07 6.30
N ILE A 229 -20.05 0.40 7.04
CA ILE A 229 -19.91 1.68 7.73
C ILE A 229 -18.73 2.43 7.15
N ILE A 230 -18.94 3.68 6.78
CA ILE A 230 -17.88 4.60 6.35
C ILE A 230 -17.75 5.69 7.40
N THR A 231 -16.59 5.72 8.06
CA THR A 231 -16.24 6.74 9.04
C THR A 231 -15.22 7.69 8.43
N THR A 232 -15.52 8.99 8.46
CA THR A 232 -14.58 10.04 8.05
C THR A 232 -13.75 10.46 9.26
N VAL A 233 -12.44 10.18 9.19
CA VAL A 233 -11.46 10.49 10.23
C VAL A 233 -10.63 11.69 9.79
N VAL A 234 -10.78 12.81 10.51
CA VAL A 234 -10.09 14.07 10.20
C VAL A 234 -9.00 14.38 11.23
N ASP A 235 -9.21 14.06 12.51
CA ASP A 235 -8.25 14.30 13.58
C ASP A 235 -7.60 12.98 14.03
N ARG A 236 -6.29 13.01 14.19
CA ARG A 236 -5.49 11.89 14.72
C ARG A 236 -5.80 11.58 16.19
N ASN A 237 -6.36 12.55 16.92
CA ASN A 237 -6.77 12.39 18.31
C ASN A 237 -8.22 11.90 18.44
N ASP A 238 -8.98 11.90 17.34
CA ASP A 238 -10.37 11.43 17.29
C ASP A 238 -10.55 10.39 16.17
N LEU A 239 -10.05 9.19 16.45
CA LEU A 239 -10.07 8.08 15.50
C LEU A 239 -11.44 7.39 15.38
N LYS A 240 -12.39 7.70 16.28
CA LYS A 240 -13.78 7.26 16.14
C LYS A 240 -14.51 8.03 15.04
N GLY A 241 -13.98 9.19 14.68
CA GLY A 241 -14.52 10.06 13.65
C GLY A 241 -15.77 10.79 14.12
N ASN A 242 -16.03 11.93 13.47
CA ASN A 242 -17.18 12.77 13.78
C ASN A 242 -18.35 12.58 12.80
N LYS A 243 -18.13 11.78 11.75
CA LYS A 243 -19.10 11.54 10.69
C LYS A 243 -19.00 10.08 10.26
N SER A 244 -19.98 9.29 10.66
CA SER A 244 -20.15 7.91 10.20
C SER A 244 -21.48 7.79 9.48
N VAL A 245 -21.46 7.13 8.34
CA VAL A 245 -22.66 6.75 7.59
C VAL A 245 -22.72 5.23 7.50
N SER A 246 -23.93 4.68 7.67
CA SER A 246 -24.19 3.26 7.54
C SER A 246 -25.01 3.00 6.29
N PHE A 247 -24.62 1.95 5.56
CA PHE A 247 -25.33 1.44 4.40
C PHE A 247 -25.62 -0.03 4.63
N LEU A 248 -26.71 -0.54 4.04
CA LEU A 248 -26.82 -1.97 3.86
C LEU A 248 -25.64 -2.41 2.98
N ARG A 249 -24.94 -3.46 3.41
CA ARG A 249 -23.78 -3.98 2.67
C ARG A 249 -24.21 -4.36 1.25
N PRO A 250 -23.57 -3.79 0.21
CA PRO A 250 -23.89 -4.15 -1.18
C PRO A 250 -23.67 -5.63 -1.43
N THR A 251 -24.41 -6.18 -2.41
CA THR A 251 -24.12 -7.54 -2.89
C THR A 251 -22.73 -7.56 -3.52
N PHE A 252 -21.95 -8.61 -3.24
CA PHE A 252 -20.59 -8.73 -3.77
C PHE A 252 -20.55 -8.55 -5.30
N GLY A 253 -19.65 -7.70 -5.77
CA GLY A 253 -19.49 -7.37 -7.19
C GLY A 253 -20.54 -6.40 -7.75
N GLN A 254 -21.52 -5.95 -6.95
CA GLN A 254 -22.47 -4.93 -7.38
C GLN A 254 -22.01 -3.53 -6.99
N TYR A 255 -22.21 -2.60 -7.91
CA TYR A 255 -21.96 -1.18 -7.69
C TYR A 255 -23.08 -0.56 -6.85
N ASP A 256 -22.71 0.26 -5.87
CA ASP A 256 -23.64 1.06 -5.08
C ASP A 256 -23.24 2.55 -5.17
N ALA A 257 -24.14 3.36 -5.74
CA ALA A 257 -23.92 4.78 -5.95
C ALA A 257 -23.84 5.58 -4.65
N ASN A 258 -24.58 5.16 -3.61
CA ASN A 258 -24.58 5.83 -2.32
C ASN A 258 -23.25 5.59 -1.58
N VAL A 259 -22.74 4.36 -1.66
CA VAL A 259 -21.41 4.03 -1.12
C VAL A 259 -20.34 4.86 -1.83
N LEU A 260 -20.36 4.95 -3.17
CA LEU A 260 -19.40 5.78 -3.89
C LEU A 260 -19.53 7.26 -3.51
N ALA A 261 -20.75 7.79 -3.44
CA ALA A 261 -20.99 9.19 -3.09
C ALA A 261 -20.51 9.55 -1.68
N ALA A 262 -20.47 8.59 -0.74
CA ALA A 262 -19.93 8.79 0.59
C ALA A 262 -18.40 8.69 0.68
N LEU A 263 -17.75 8.09 -0.32
CA LEU A 263 -16.30 8.00 -0.43
C LEU A 263 -15.68 9.27 -1.05
N ILE A 264 -16.37 9.87 -2.02
CA ILE A 264 -15.99 11.12 -2.73
C ILE A 264 -16.23 12.33 -1.83
#